data_AF-A0A2E3NG76-F1
#
_entry.id   AF-A0A2E3NG76-F1
#
_cell.length_a   1.000
_cell.length_b   1.000
_cell.length_c   1.000
_cell.angle_alpha   90.00
_cell.angle_beta   90.00
_cell.angle_gamma   90.00
#
_symmetry.space_group_name_H-M   'P 1'
#
loop_
_entity.id
_entity.type
_entity.pdbx_description
1 polymer ?
#
loop_
_entity_poly.entity_id
_entity_poly.type
_entity_poly.pdbx_seq_one_letter_code
_entity_poly.pdbx_strand_id
1 'polypeptide(L)'
;MLKVVGSLLIAASTFAMATASFAEEACPASTDINGDGVTDGADVAIIQDALGKLEGEHGYVAAADLNGDGYITTIDYSVMLACN
;
A
#
# COMPACT_ATOMS: atom_id res chain seq x y z
N MET A 1 -51.61 -24.04 37.84
CA MET A 1 -51.26 -23.29 36.60
C MET A 1 -49.75 -23.05 36.67
N LEU A 2 -48.90 -23.95 36.14
CA LEU A 2 -48.42 -24.01 34.73
C LEU A 2 -47.80 -22.65 34.31
N LYS A 3 -46.48 -22.49 34.19
CA LYS A 3 -45.60 -23.19 33.24
C LYS A 3 -44.12 -23.18 33.70
N VAL A 4 -43.50 -24.36 33.65
CA VAL A 4 -42.06 -24.53 33.44
C VAL A 4 -41.75 -24.11 32.01
N VAL A 5 -40.80 -23.19 31.81
CA VAL A 5 -39.91 -23.13 30.64
C VAL A 5 -38.64 -22.42 31.16
N GLY A 6 -37.51 -23.08 31.43
CA GLY A 6 -36.80 -23.94 30.50
C GLY A 6 -36.03 -23.12 29.48
N SER A 7 -35.44 -21.97 29.85
CA SER A 7 -34.59 -21.19 28.96
C SER A 7 -33.27 -21.93 28.73
N LEU A 8 -33.32 -22.85 27.78
CA LEU A 8 -32.19 -23.40 27.07
C LEU A 8 -31.48 -22.24 26.34
N LEU A 9 -30.59 -21.53 27.03
CA LEU A 9 -29.64 -20.65 26.36
C LEU A 9 -28.59 -21.55 25.73
N ILE A 10 -28.87 -21.98 24.51
CA ILE A 10 -27.88 -22.56 23.60
C ILE A 10 -26.79 -21.50 23.49
N ALA A 11 -25.64 -21.76 24.12
CA ALA A 11 -24.40 -21.06 23.83
C ALA A 11 -23.99 -21.46 22.40
N ALA A 12 -24.68 -20.89 21.40
CA ALA A 12 -24.23 -20.91 20.03
C ALA A 12 -23.14 -19.85 19.96
N SER A 13 -21.93 -20.29 20.32
CA SER A 13 -20.70 -19.53 20.27
C SER A 13 -20.64 -18.72 18.98
N THR A 14 -20.45 -17.43 19.18
CA THR A 14 -20.12 -16.44 18.17
C THR A 14 -18.99 -16.97 17.27
N PHE A 15 -19.31 -17.23 16.00
CA PHE A 15 -18.30 -17.14 14.94
C PHE A 15 -18.66 -15.92 14.12
N ALA A 16 -18.29 -14.75 14.64
CA ALA A 16 -18.09 -13.60 13.79
C ALA A 16 -16.94 -13.99 12.87
N MET A 17 -17.27 -14.43 11.65
CA MET A 17 -16.30 -14.57 10.59
C MET A 17 -15.83 -13.15 10.30
N ALA A 18 -14.77 -12.72 10.97
CA ALA A 18 -14.00 -11.58 10.54
C ALA A 18 -13.48 -11.97 9.16
N THR A 19 -14.22 -11.58 8.12
CA THR A 19 -13.64 -11.45 6.79
C THR A 19 -12.51 -10.48 7.01
N ALA A 20 -11.28 -10.99 7.08
CA ALA A 20 -10.11 -10.15 6.90
C ALA A 20 -10.41 -9.40 5.62
N SER A 21 -10.68 -8.11 5.77
CA SER A 21 -10.82 -7.22 4.63
C SER A 21 -9.56 -7.50 3.83
N PHE A 22 -9.70 -7.94 2.59
CA PHE A 22 -8.62 -7.78 1.65
C PHE A 22 -8.32 -6.29 1.75
N ALA A 23 -7.22 -5.94 2.43
CA ALA A 23 -6.65 -4.66 2.23
C ALA A 23 -6.35 -4.70 0.73
N GLU A 24 -7.22 -4.05 -0.04
CA GLU A 24 -6.84 -3.49 -1.33
C GLU A 24 -5.42 -2.98 -1.09
N GLU A 25 -4.44 -3.44 -1.88
CA GLU A 25 -3.05 -2.98 -1.84
C GLU A 25 -3.10 -1.46 -2.14
N ALA A 26 -3.46 -0.68 -1.14
CA ALA A 26 -3.58 0.74 -1.22
C ALA A 26 -2.14 1.17 -1.35
N CYS A 27 -1.80 1.64 -2.55
CA CYS A 27 -0.43 2.02 -2.84
C CYS A 27 0.06 2.94 -1.72
N PRO A 28 1.06 2.51 -0.92
CA PRO A 28 1.52 3.32 0.19
C PRO A 28 2.31 4.55 -0.28
N ALA A 29 2.73 4.57 -1.55
CA ALA A 29 3.55 5.61 -2.15
C ALA A 29 2.75 6.50 -3.12
N SER A 30 3.01 7.82 -3.07
CA SER A 30 2.57 8.74 -4.12
C SER A 30 3.41 8.51 -5.36
N THR A 31 2.77 8.25 -6.51
CA THR A 31 3.45 8.11 -7.81
C THR A 31 3.63 9.44 -8.54
N ASP A 32 2.98 10.50 -8.05
CA ASP A 32 3.26 11.90 -8.41
C ASP A 32 4.54 12.34 -7.67
N ILE A 33 5.66 12.20 -8.35
CA ILE A 33 7.02 12.45 -7.84
C ILE A 33 7.36 13.93 -7.97
N ASN A 34 6.87 14.58 -9.03
CA ASN A 34 7.14 15.99 -9.30
C ASN A 34 6.20 16.95 -8.51
N GLY A 35 5.09 16.43 -7.96
CA GLY A 35 4.13 17.14 -7.12
C GLY A 35 3.12 18.00 -7.90
N ASP A 36 2.87 17.72 -9.18
CA ASP A 36 1.97 18.49 -10.04
C ASP A 36 0.51 18.02 -10.00
N GLY A 37 0.24 16.94 -9.27
CA GLY A 37 -1.07 16.35 -9.08
C GLY A 37 -1.46 15.31 -10.13
N VAL A 38 -0.54 14.92 -11.02
CA VAL A 38 -0.78 13.92 -12.07
C VAL A 38 0.41 12.98 -12.17
N THR A 39 0.17 11.67 -12.18
CA THR A 39 1.23 10.69 -12.45
C THR A 39 1.36 10.52 -13.96
N ASP A 40 2.43 11.06 -14.55
CA ASP A 40 2.67 11.01 -15.99
C ASP A 40 4.13 10.73 -16.38
N GLY A 41 4.48 11.01 -17.64
CA GLY A 41 5.83 10.78 -18.16
C GLY A 41 6.92 11.62 -17.47
N ALA A 42 6.56 12.74 -16.84
CA ALA A 42 7.48 13.56 -16.06
C ALA A 42 7.96 12.82 -14.81
N ASP A 43 7.08 12.09 -14.11
CA ASP A 43 7.47 11.29 -12.94
C ASP A 43 8.37 10.12 -13.33
N VAL A 44 8.05 9.48 -14.47
CA VAL A 44 8.89 8.42 -15.03
C VAL A 44 10.30 8.93 -15.36
N ALA A 45 10.42 10.15 -15.91
CA ALA A 45 11.72 10.75 -16.21
C ALA A 45 12.55 10.97 -14.93
N ILE A 46 11.91 11.34 -13.82
CA ILE A 46 12.61 11.50 -12.53
C ILE A 46 13.17 10.17 -12.03
N ILE A 47 12.41 9.07 -12.11
CA ILE A 47 12.92 7.73 -11.76
C ILE A 47 14.10 7.35 -12.64
N GLN A 48 14.02 7.63 -13.95
CA GLN A 48 15.09 7.29 -14.90
C GLN A 48 16.39 8.06 -14.62
N ASP A 49 16.28 9.35 -14.29
CA ASP A 49 17.44 10.19 -13.96
C ASP A 49 18.09 9.79 -12.63
N ALA A 50 17.28 9.29 -11.67
CA ALA A 50 17.73 8.86 -10.35
C ALA A 50 18.02 7.35 -10.26
N LEU A 51 17.92 6.59 -11.36
CA LEU A 51 18.08 5.14 -11.35
C LEU A 51 19.50 4.74 -10.92
N GLY A 52 19.58 3.80 -9.97
CA GLY A 52 20.84 3.31 -9.41
C GLY A 52 21.47 4.28 -8.40
N LYS A 53 20.69 5.19 -7.79
CA LYS A 53 21.15 6.07 -6.72
C LYS A 53 20.74 5.55 -5.35
N LEU A 54 21.72 5.45 -4.45
CA LEU A 54 21.52 5.10 -3.06
C LEU A 54 21.29 6.36 -2.20
N GLU A 55 20.56 6.23 -1.10
CA GLU A 55 20.35 7.31 -0.15
C GLU A 55 21.67 7.96 0.28
N GLY A 56 21.75 9.29 0.16
CA GLY A 56 22.96 10.08 0.46
C GLY A 56 23.88 10.31 -0.74
N GLU A 57 23.66 9.64 -1.88
CA GLU A 57 24.39 9.93 -3.11
C GLU A 57 23.88 11.18 -3.83
N HIS A 58 24.77 11.86 -4.56
CA HIS A 58 24.37 12.97 -5.41
C HIS A 58 23.45 12.47 -6.54
N GLY A 59 22.26 13.07 -6.63
CA GLY A 59 21.21 12.69 -7.58
C GLY A 59 20.19 11.68 -7.02
N TYR A 60 20.31 11.26 -5.76
CA TYR A 60 19.23 10.54 -5.09
C TYR A 60 17.99 11.44 -4.94
N VAL A 61 16.83 10.91 -5.31
CA VAL A 61 15.53 11.59 -5.20
C VAL A 61 14.65 10.76 -4.29
N ALA A 62 14.44 11.21 -3.04
CA ALA A 62 13.68 10.44 -2.05
C ALA A 62 12.25 10.11 -2.49
N ALA A 63 11.62 10.95 -3.30
CA ALA A 63 10.28 10.69 -3.84
C ALA A 63 10.27 9.58 -4.93
N ALA A 64 11.42 9.22 -5.49
CA ALA A 64 11.56 8.14 -6.47
C ALA A 64 11.91 6.77 -5.84
N ASP A 65 12.23 6.73 -4.54
CA ASP A 65 12.34 5.50 -3.75
C ASP A 65 10.93 5.13 -3.24
N LEU A 66 10.16 4.47 -4.11
CA LEU A 66 8.75 4.20 -3.89
C LEU A 66 8.51 3.00 -2.98
N ASN A 67 9.49 2.11 -2.84
CA ASN A 67 9.42 1.02 -1.87
C ASN A 67 10.05 1.37 -0.50
N GLY A 68 10.81 2.48 -0.42
CA GLY A 68 11.41 2.99 0.80
C GLY A 68 12.61 2.18 1.28
N ASP A 69 13.32 1.48 0.39
CA ASP A 69 14.47 0.64 0.74
C ASP A 69 15.82 1.39 0.72
N GLY A 70 15.81 2.66 0.33
CA GLY A 70 16.97 3.53 0.23
C GLY A 70 17.74 3.38 -1.08
N TYR A 71 17.24 2.61 -2.05
CA TYR A 71 17.89 2.42 -3.34
C TYR A 71 16.92 2.48 -4.52
N ILE A 72 17.09 3.50 -5.37
CA ILE A 72 16.22 3.70 -6.53
C ILE A 72 16.59 2.69 -7.62
N THR A 73 15.71 1.73 -7.88
CA THR A 73 15.92 0.64 -8.85
C THR A 73 14.70 0.45 -9.74
N THR A 74 14.73 -0.60 -10.57
CA THR A 74 13.57 -1.01 -11.36
C THR A 74 12.43 -1.56 -10.51
N ILE A 75 12.66 -1.85 -9.23
CA ILE A 75 11.61 -2.25 -8.29
C ILE A 75 10.68 -1.05 -8.06
N ASP A 76 11.21 0.15 -7.87
CA ASP A 76 10.42 1.37 -7.71
C ASP A 76 9.57 1.66 -8.93
N TYR A 77 10.15 1.48 -10.13
CA TYR A 77 9.37 1.58 -11.36
C TYR A 77 8.21 0.56 -11.42
N SER A 78 8.42 -0.65 -10.88
CA SER A 78 7.35 -1.65 -10.78
C SER A 78 6.28 -1.26 -9.76
N VAL A 79 6.66 -0.61 -8.66
CA VAL A 79 5.73 -0.03 -7.69
C VAL A 79 4.90 1.07 -8.35
N MET A 80 5.53 1.97 -9.11
CA MET A 80 4.80 3.01 -9.84
C MET A 80 3.70 2.44 -10.75
N LEU A 81 4.03 1.39 -11.52
CA LEU A 81 3.06 0.73 -12.41
C LEU A 81 1.96 -0.04 -11.68
N ALA A 82 2.20 -0.51 -10.46
CA ALA A 82 1.19 -1.15 -9.64
C ALA A 82 0.20 -0.14 -9.03
N CYS A 83 0.57 1.13 -9.01
CA CYS A 83 -0.09 2.19 -8.25
C CYS A 83 -0.73 3.29 -9.10
N ASN A 84 -0.66 3.19 -10.42
CA ASN A 84 -1.18 4.16 -11.40
C ASN A 84 -2.03 3.45 -12.46
#